data_AF-A0A9E3PZW7-F1
#
_entry.id   AF-A0A9E3PZW7-F1
#
_cell.length_a   1.000
_cell.length_b   1.000
_cell.length_c   1.000
_cell.angle_alpha   90.00
_cell.angle_beta   90.00
_cell.angle_gamma   90.00
#
_symmetry.space_group_name_H-M   'P 1'
#
loop_
_entity.id
_entity.type
_entity.pdbx_description
1 polymer ?
#
loop_
_entity_poly.entity_id
_entity_poly.type
_entity_poly.pdbx_seq_one_letter_code
_entity_poly.pdbx_strand_id
1 'polypeptide(L)'
;MDAASIPETIRTIIAQSGGLGLRGAFTYIGAQDFRYKCARAEGEYRSGFRSRLTSEGGPPRVEFDVGMMARVNGKPGRAWTLLIVYEPDDTYTVWLVEGHARRKAESMVLACVLGVYCDTLQSVIEEAYDRAIAEHNGGFIPLG
;
A
#
# COMPACT_ATOMS: atom_id res chain seq x y z
N MET A 1 4.86 17.20 -5.19
CA MET A 1 3.76 16.62 -5.99
C MET A 1 2.69 17.70 -6.08
N ASP A 2 2.29 18.14 -7.27
CA ASP A 2 1.23 19.14 -7.39
C ASP A 2 -0.12 18.46 -7.11
N ALA A 3 -0.82 18.85 -6.05
CA ALA A 3 -2.06 18.23 -5.61
C ALA A 3 -3.15 18.27 -6.69
N ALA A 4 -3.12 19.27 -7.59
CA ALA A 4 -4.07 19.39 -8.70
C ALA A 4 -3.89 18.28 -9.75
N SER A 5 -2.70 17.68 -9.85
CA SER A 5 -2.38 16.63 -10.82
C SER A 5 -2.67 15.20 -10.32
N ILE A 6 -2.94 15.03 -9.03
CA ILE A 6 -3.23 13.72 -8.43
C ILE A 6 -4.71 13.40 -8.68
N PRO A 7 -5.06 12.22 -9.24
CA PRO A 7 -6.45 11.84 -9.43
C PRO A 7 -7.29 11.88 -8.15
N GLU A 8 -8.58 12.23 -8.27
CA GLU A 8 -9.47 12.41 -7.11
C GLU A 8 -9.59 11.17 -6.21
N THR A 9 -9.67 9.99 -6.81
CA THR A 9 -9.70 8.71 -6.07
C THR A 9 -8.41 8.53 -5.26
N ILE A 10 -7.25 8.90 -5.82
CA ILE A 10 -5.96 8.81 -5.12
C ILE A 10 -5.85 9.86 -4.01
N ARG A 11 -6.33 11.09 -4.22
CA ARG A 11 -6.42 12.10 -3.16
C ARG A 11 -7.28 11.62 -1.99
N THR A 12 -8.38 10.92 -2.30
CA THR A 12 -9.26 10.33 -1.29
C THR A 12 -8.52 9.27 -0.48
N ILE A 13 -7.81 8.33 -1.12
CA ILE A 13 -6.98 7.34 -0.42
C ILE A 13 -5.97 8.03 0.52
N ILE A 14 -5.29 9.08 0.02
CA ILE A 14 -4.32 9.83 0.82
C ILE A 14 -5.00 10.46 2.04
N ALA A 15 -6.16 11.10 1.87
CA ALA A 15 -6.90 11.71 2.96
C ALA A 15 -7.35 10.68 4.01
N GLN A 16 -7.88 9.54 3.57
CA GLN A 16 -8.34 8.46 4.45
C GLN A 16 -7.18 7.75 5.18
N SER A 17 -5.96 7.86 4.66
CA SER A 17 -4.74 7.36 5.32
C SER A 17 -4.19 8.34 6.37
N GLY A 18 -4.94 9.38 6.74
CA GLY A 18 -4.51 10.44 7.66
C GLY A 18 -3.76 11.60 6.99
N GLY A 19 -3.73 11.64 5.65
CA GLY A 19 -3.02 12.66 4.87
C GLY A 19 -1.51 12.47 4.83
N LEU A 20 -0.81 13.45 4.23
CA LEU A 20 0.66 13.49 4.15
C LEU A 20 1.31 14.28 5.31
N GLY A 21 0.53 14.68 6.31
CA GLY A 21 1.00 15.44 7.46
C GLY A 21 1.63 14.55 8.54
N LEU A 22 2.21 15.18 9.57
CA LEU A 22 2.96 14.52 10.67
C LEU A 22 2.20 13.43 11.44
N ARG A 23 0.88 13.33 11.28
CA ARG A 23 0.01 12.36 11.96
C ARG A 23 -0.59 11.29 11.03
N GLY A 24 -0.23 11.30 9.75
CA GLY A 24 -0.73 10.31 8.79
C GLY A 24 0.04 8.99 8.90
N ALA A 25 -0.62 7.88 8.56
CA ALA A 25 0.01 6.56 8.53
C ALA A 25 1.28 6.55 7.67
N PHE A 26 1.33 7.39 6.61
CA PHE A 26 2.50 7.52 5.76
C PHE A 26 3.74 8.04 6.48
N THR A 27 3.61 9.01 7.38
CA THR A 27 4.75 9.47 8.19
C THR A 27 5.17 8.40 9.19
N TYR A 28 4.19 7.74 9.82
CA TYR A 28 4.43 6.68 10.80
C TYR A 28 5.29 5.54 10.22
N ILE A 29 4.97 5.06 9.02
CA ILE A 29 5.68 3.96 8.36
C ILE A 29 6.91 4.39 7.56
N GLY A 30 7.26 5.68 7.57
CA GLY A 30 8.35 6.23 6.76
C GLY A 30 8.12 6.06 5.25
N ALA A 31 6.91 6.34 4.78
CA ALA A 31 6.54 6.19 3.38
C ALA A 31 7.23 7.23 2.48
N GLN A 32 7.80 6.76 1.39
CA GLN A 32 8.49 7.55 0.37
C GLN A 32 8.26 6.97 -1.04
N ASP A 33 8.75 7.64 -2.07
CA ASP A 33 8.66 7.21 -3.48
C ASP A 33 7.23 6.83 -3.93
N PHE A 34 6.27 7.68 -3.56
CA PHE A 34 4.86 7.49 -3.88
C PHE A 34 4.63 7.34 -5.39
N ARG A 35 3.88 6.31 -5.77
CA ARG A 35 3.37 6.07 -7.13
C ARG A 35 1.89 5.71 -7.05
N TYR A 36 1.16 5.91 -8.13
CA TYR A 36 -0.24 5.53 -8.20
C TYR A 36 -0.62 4.98 -9.58
N LYS A 37 -1.70 4.22 -9.60
CA LYS A 37 -2.39 3.78 -10.81
C LYS A 37 -3.84 4.23 -10.68
N CYS A 38 -4.32 5.02 -11.64
CA CYS A 38 -5.71 5.44 -11.73
C CYS A 38 -5.95 5.92 -13.16
N ALA A 39 -6.91 5.32 -13.86
CA ALA A 39 -7.15 5.62 -15.27
C ALA A 39 -7.93 6.93 -15.49
N ARG A 40 -8.58 7.46 -14.45
CA ARG A 40 -9.41 8.66 -14.51
C ARG A 40 -8.87 9.74 -13.57
N ALA A 41 -8.78 10.99 -14.05
CA ALA A 41 -8.28 12.10 -13.25
C ALA A 41 -9.35 12.68 -12.29
N GLU A 42 -10.60 12.80 -12.75
CA GLU A 42 -11.71 13.43 -12.02
C GLU A 42 -12.82 12.43 -11.69
N GLY A 43 -13.44 12.60 -10.52
CA GLY A 43 -14.48 11.73 -10.00
C GLY A 43 -13.97 10.40 -9.45
N GLU A 44 -14.90 9.64 -8.88
CA GLU A 44 -14.63 8.27 -8.44
C GLU A 44 -14.26 7.38 -9.65
N TYR A 45 -13.16 6.65 -9.52
CA TYR A 45 -12.78 5.58 -10.42
C TYR A 45 -12.78 4.27 -9.65
N ARG A 46 -13.83 3.48 -9.87
CA ARG A 46 -14.00 2.16 -9.26
C ARG A 46 -13.16 1.12 -10.00
N SER A 47 -12.49 0.26 -9.24
CA SER A 47 -11.69 -0.81 -9.80
C SER A 47 -12.53 -1.76 -10.66
N GLY A 48 -12.00 -2.17 -11.81
CA GLY A 48 -12.60 -3.19 -12.66
C GLY A 48 -12.46 -4.63 -12.13
N PHE A 49 -11.53 -4.88 -11.20
CA PHE A 49 -11.28 -6.22 -10.65
C PHE A 49 -10.67 -6.19 -9.25
N ARG A 50 -10.81 -7.29 -8.49
CA ARG A 50 -10.20 -7.40 -7.17
C ARG A 50 -8.69 -7.55 -7.27
N SER A 51 -7.92 -6.84 -6.44
CA SER A 51 -6.47 -7.05 -6.43
C SER A 51 -6.08 -8.47 -6.05
N ARG A 52 -4.97 -8.93 -6.61
CA ARG A 52 -4.46 -10.27 -6.36
C ARG A 52 -2.95 -10.34 -6.50
N LEU A 53 -2.36 -11.24 -5.74
CA LEU A 53 -0.99 -11.66 -5.96
C LEU A 53 -0.93 -12.55 -7.21
N THR A 54 -0.04 -12.24 -8.15
CA THR A 54 0.14 -13.01 -9.38
C THR A 54 1.61 -13.15 -9.73
N SER A 55 1.97 -14.28 -10.35
CA SER A 55 3.25 -14.50 -11.03
C SER A 55 3.05 -14.72 -12.54
N GLU A 56 1.86 -14.43 -13.05
CA GLU A 56 1.55 -14.58 -14.46
C GLU A 56 2.26 -13.50 -15.29
N GLY A 57 2.97 -13.93 -16.34
CA GLY A 57 3.68 -13.03 -17.25
C GLY A 57 4.91 -12.36 -16.65
N GLY A 58 5.47 -12.84 -15.53
CA GLY A 58 6.70 -12.28 -14.97
C GLY A 58 6.94 -12.57 -13.49
N PRO A 59 7.85 -11.81 -12.84
CA PRO A 59 8.08 -11.90 -11.40
C PRO A 59 6.79 -11.68 -10.60
N PRO A 60 6.68 -12.27 -9.39
CA PRO A 60 5.54 -12.04 -8.52
C PRO A 60 5.29 -10.56 -8.24
N ARG A 61 4.02 -10.17 -8.33
CA ARG A 61 3.56 -8.81 -8.08
C ARG A 61 2.13 -8.80 -7.56
N VAL A 62 1.73 -7.72 -6.92
CA VAL A 62 0.32 -7.43 -6.68
C VAL A 62 -0.23 -6.77 -7.95
N GLU A 63 -1.19 -7.43 -8.58
CA GLU A 63 -1.96 -6.88 -9.69
C GLU A 63 -3.19 -6.17 -9.15
N PHE A 64 -3.40 -4.92 -9.56
CA PHE A 64 -4.51 -4.08 -9.14
C PHE A 64 -4.86 -3.05 -10.23
N ASP A 65 -6.08 -2.53 -10.21
CA ASP A 65 -6.55 -1.55 -11.20
C ASP A 65 -6.32 -0.10 -10.73
N VAL A 66 -6.77 0.23 -9.52
CA VAL A 66 -6.65 1.57 -8.94
C VAL A 66 -6.10 1.51 -7.52
N GLY A 67 -5.17 2.40 -7.22
CA GLY A 67 -4.54 2.46 -5.92
C GLY A 67 -3.23 3.21 -5.94
N MET A 68 -2.56 3.20 -4.79
CA MET A 68 -1.26 3.81 -4.62
C MET A 68 -0.27 2.84 -3.99
N MET A 69 1.01 3.11 -4.20
CA MET A 69 2.10 2.38 -3.59
C MET A 69 3.19 3.33 -3.10
N ALA A 70 3.85 2.94 -2.03
CA ALA A 70 4.97 3.69 -1.46
C ALA A 70 6.02 2.72 -0.90
N ARG A 71 7.29 3.09 -1.02
CA ARG A 71 8.38 2.45 -0.28
C ARG A 71 8.21 2.79 1.19
N VAL A 72 8.37 1.82 2.08
CA VAL A 72 8.25 2.03 3.53
C VAL A 72 9.50 1.57 4.25
N ASN A 73 9.70 2.07 5.47
CA ASN A 73 10.76 1.59 6.35
C ASN A 73 10.54 0.11 6.65
N GLY A 74 11.61 -0.67 6.77
CA GLY A 74 11.49 -2.09 7.00
C GLY A 74 12.85 -2.69 7.25
N LYS A 75 12.98 -4.01 7.06
CA LYS A 75 14.26 -4.69 7.28
C LYS A 75 15.38 -4.11 6.41
N PRO A 76 16.57 -3.78 6.96
CA PRO A 76 17.66 -3.22 6.17
C PRO A 76 18.03 -4.12 4.98
N GLY A 77 18.23 -3.51 3.82
CA GLY A 77 18.51 -4.22 2.56
C GLY A 77 17.30 -4.96 1.97
N ARG A 78 16.10 -4.86 2.55
CA ARG A 78 14.86 -5.41 2.02
C ARG A 78 13.96 -4.31 1.49
N ALA A 79 13.43 -4.56 0.31
CA ALA A 79 12.60 -3.59 -0.36
C ALA A 79 11.12 -3.73 0.06
N TRP A 80 10.73 -3.18 1.22
CA TRP A 80 9.32 -3.18 1.67
C TRP A 80 8.47 -2.09 1.00
N THR A 81 7.34 -2.48 0.43
CA THR A 81 6.41 -1.60 -0.29
C THR A 81 5.01 -1.79 0.26
N LEU A 82 4.37 -0.68 0.65
CA LEU A 82 2.95 -0.62 0.92
C LEU A 82 2.19 -0.42 -0.40
N LEU A 83 1.08 -1.13 -0.57
CA LEU A 83 0.06 -0.82 -1.57
C LEU A 83 -1.29 -0.66 -0.89
N ILE A 84 -2.01 0.39 -1.26
CA ILE A 84 -3.40 0.62 -0.88
C ILE A 84 -4.21 0.59 -2.15
N VAL A 85 -5.02 -0.46 -2.30
CA VAL A 85 -5.85 -0.69 -3.49
C VAL A 85 -7.28 -0.33 -3.16
N TYR A 86 -7.93 0.43 -4.04
CA TYR A 86 -9.37 0.63 -3.98
C TYR A 86 -10.07 -0.50 -4.75
N GLU A 87 -10.94 -1.26 -4.10
CA GLU A 87 -11.54 -2.49 -4.60
C GLU A 87 -12.93 -2.23 -5.25
N PRO A 88 -13.46 -3.17 -6.06
CA PRO A 88 -14.76 -2.99 -6.73
C PRO A 88 -15.96 -2.89 -5.77
N ASP A 89 -15.81 -3.33 -4.52
CA ASP A 89 -16.85 -3.37 -3.49
C ASP A 89 -16.84 -2.17 -2.54
N ASP A 90 -16.22 -1.06 -2.96
CA ASP A 90 -16.11 0.19 -2.16
C ASP A 90 -15.36 -0.02 -0.83
N THR A 91 -14.40 -0.95 -0.85
CA THR A 91 -13.46 -1.18 0.25
C THR A 91 -12.03 -0.99 -0.24
N TYR A 92 -11.08 -1.02 0.68
CA TYR A 92 -9.66 -1.05 0.37
C TYR A 92 -9.06 -2.41 0.70
N THR A 93 -8.00 -2.75 -0.04
CA THR A 93 -7.04 -3.78 0.38
C THR A 93 -5.71 -3.12 0.68
N VAL A 94 -5.15 -3.44 1.85
CA VAL A 94 -3.82 -3.03 2.26
C VAL A 94 -2.87 -4.21 2.07
N TRP A 95 -1.92 -4.06 1.16
CA TRP A 95 -0.83 -5.02 0.94
C TRP A 95 0.47 -4.44 1.47
N LEU A 96 1.20 -5.21 2.26
CA LEU A 96 2.60 -4.93 2.59
C LEU A 96 3.45 -6.06 2.03
N VAL A 97 4.38 -5.71 1.14
CA VAL A 97 5.15 -6.69 0.37
C VAL A 97 6.65 -6.41 0.40
N GLU A 98 7.46 -7.46 0.36
CA GLU A 98 8.90 -7.39 0.17
C GLU A 98 9.27 -7.70 -1.28
N GLY A 99 9.63 -6.68 -2.06
CA GLY A 99 10.09 -6.87 -3.43
C GLY A 99 11.34 -7.74 -3.50
N HIS A 100 11.23 -8.94 -4.09
CA HIS A 100 12.36 -9.82 -4.33
C HIS A 100 12.16 -10.63 -5.62
N ALA A 101 12.84 -10.24 -6.70
CA ALA A 101 12.68 -10.80 -8.05
C ALA A 101 12.95 -12.31 -8.20
N ARG A 102 13.45 -13.00 -7.16
CA ARG A 102 13.88 -14.40 -7.19
C ARG A 102 13.11 -15.33 -6.25
N ARG A 103 12.05 -14.87 -5.58
CA ARG A 103 11.29 -15.66 -4.59
C ARG A 103 9.90 -16.05 -5.09
N LYS A 104 9.29 -17.04 -4.43
CA LYS A 104 7.89 -17.45 -4.66
C LYS A 104 6.94 -16.33 -4.24
N ALA A 105 5.82 -16.18 -4.93
CA ALA A 105 4.88 -15.09 -4.73
C ALA A 105 4.40 -14.96 -3.27
N GLU A 106 4.04 -16.06 -2.62
CA GLU A 106 3.53 -16.05 -1.25
C GLU A 106 4.56 -15.51 -0.26
N SER A 107 5.85 -15.78 -0.48
CA SER A 107 6.94 -15.32 0.39
C SER A 107 7.28 -13.82 0.23
N MET A 108 6.60 -13.11 -0.67
CA MET A 108 6.69 -11.67 -0.82
C MET A 108 5.68 -10.94 0.08
N VAL A 109 4.57 -11.57 0.49
CA VAL A 109 3.55 -10.91 1.30
C VAL A 109 3.98 -10.92 2.76
N LEU A 110 4.15 -9.74 3.33
CA LEU A 110 4.44 -9.53 4.76
C LEU A 110 3.15 -9.34 5.55
N ALA A 111 2.19 -8.62 4.98
CA ALA A 111 0.84 -8.50 5.51
C ALA A 111 -0.16 -8.25 4.37
N CYS A 112 -1.39 -8.71 4.54
CA CYS A 112 -2.50 -8.41 3.65
C CYS A 112 -3.79 -8.29 4.49
N VAL A 113 -4.48 -7.16 4.35
CA VAL A 113 -5.76 -6.91 5.01
C VAL A 113 -6.79 -6.52 3.95
N LEU A 114 -7.82 -7.35 3.81
CA LEU A 114 -8.91 -7.22 2.82
C LEU A 114 -10.12 -6.53 3.46
N GLY A 115 -10.95 -5.87 2.65
CA GLY A 115 -12.26 -5.36 3.10
C GLY A 115 -12.16 -4.21 4.10
N VAL A 116 -11.16 -3.35 3.94
CA VAL A 116 -10.88 -2.23 4.83
C VAL A 116 -11.82 -1.08 4.50
N TYR A 117 -12.55 -0.57 5.49
CA TYR A 117 -13.40 0.61 5.33
C TYR A 117 -12.60 1.90 5.40
N CYS A 118 -13.11 2.96 4.78
CA CYS A 118 -12.41 4.24 4.67
C CYS A 118 -12.05 4.88 6.02
N ASP A 119 -12.92 4.75 7.02
CA ASP A 119 -12.76 5.30 8.37
C ASP A 119 -11.70 4.59 9.22
N THR A 120 -11.35 3.35 8.88
CA THR A 120 -10.36 2.53 9.58
C THR A 120 -9.06 2.38 8.80
N LEU A 121 -8.97 2.96 7.61
CA LEU A 121 -7.83 2.77 6.70
C LEU A 121 -6.50 3.15 7.35
N GLN A 122 -6.43 4.33 8.00
CA GLN A 122 -5.23 4.76 8.71
C GLN A 122 -4.77 3.71 9.74
N SER A 123 -5.65 3.33 10.67
CA SER A 123 -5.32 2.37 11.74
C SER A 123 -4.92 1.00 11.19
N VAL A 124 -5.55 0.56 10.10
CA VAL A 124 -5.23 -0.74 9.48
C VAL A 124 -3.85 -0.71 8.82
N ILE A 125 -3.46 0.41 8.20
CA ILE A 125 -2.10 0.56 7.65
C ILE A 125 -1.06 0.47 8.77
N GLU A 126 -1.27 1.20 9.86
CA GLU A 126 -0.36 1.21 11.02
C GLU A 126 -0.26 -0.17 11.68
N GLU A 127 -1.39 -0.85 11.89
CA GLU A 127 -1.42 -2.19 12.49
C GLU A 127 -0.77 -3.24 11.58
N ALA A 128 -1.04 -3.21 10.27
CA ALA A 128 -0.43 -4.11 9.31
C ALA A 128 1.09 -3.93 9.26
N TYR A 129 1.55 -2.69 9.41
CA TYR A 129 2.97 -2.35 9.50
C TYR A 129 3.62 -2.90 10.77
N ASP A 130 3.03 -2.61 11.93
CA ASP A 130 3.55 -3.04 13.23
C ASP A 130 3.67 -4.56 13.31
N ARG A 131 2.64 -5.27 12.81
CA ARG A 131 2.64 -6.72 12.72
C ARG A 131 3.79 -7.23 11.87
N ALA A 132 3.98 -6.66 10.68
CA ALA A 132 5.08 -7.06 9.80
C ALA A 132 6.45 -6.77 10.42
N ILE A 133 6.63 -5.66 11.12
CA ILE A 133 7.88 -5.35 11.83
C ILE A 133 8.14 -6.36 12.94
N ALA A 134 7.13 -6.71 13.74
CA ALA A 134 7.24 -7.71 14.79
C ALA A 134 7.64 -9.07 14.22
N GLU A 135 6.97 -9.52 13.16
CA GLU A 135 7.15 -10.86 12.58
C GLU A 135 8.43 -10.99 11.73
N HIS A 136 8.79 -9.96 10.95
CA HIS A 136 9.83 -10.07 9.92
C HIS A 136 11.10 -9.24 10.21
N ASN A 137 11.01 -8.29 11.14
CA ASN A 137 12.13 -7.41 11.51
C ASN A 137 12.51 -7.49 13.00
N GLY A 138 12.01 -8.50 13.72
CA GLY A 138 12.34 -8.73 15.14
C GLY A 138 11.88 -7.60 16.07
N GLY A 139 10.86 -6.84 15.67
CA GLY A 139 10.32 -5.74 16.46
C GLY A 139 11.11 -4.43 16.42
N PHE A 140 12.17 -4.33 15.60
CA PHE A 140 12.94 -3.10 15.48
C PHE A 140 12.54 -2.31 14.23
N ILE A 141 12.28 -1.02 14.35
CA ILE A 141 12.10 -0.11 13.20
C ILE A 141 13.44 0.61 13.00
N PRO A 142 14.22 0.28 11.95
CA PRO A 142 15.41 1.05 11.65
C PRO A 142 14.97 2.46 11.21
N LEU A 143 15.37 3.44 12.01
CA LEU A 143 15.32 4.85 11.63
C LEU A 143 16.46 5.05 10.62
N GLY A 144 16.10 5.13 9.34
CA GLY A 144 17.04 5.47 8.26
C GLY A 144 17.56 6.89 8.41
#